data_AF-A0A3D3IAK2-F1
#
_entry.id   AF-A0A3D3IAK2-F1
#
_cell.length_a   1.000
_cell.length_b   1.000
_cell.length_c   1.000
_cell.angle_alpha   90.00
_cell.angle_beta   90.00
_cell.angle_gamma   90.00
#
_symmetry.space_group_name_H-M   'P 1'
#
loop_
_entity.id
_entity.type
_entity.pdbx_description
1 polymer ?
#
loop_
_entity_poly.entity_id
_entity_poly.type
_entity_poly.pdbx_seq_one_letter_code
_entity_poly.pdbx_strand_id
1 'polypeptide(L)'
;MSLLDNPFAGSSGNKISCLEMLQAILDGDATEEQQQYFRKHMDECLPCYKAHELDMQIKQLLKTKCSGNPVPADLVEKIKRQVNSIS
;
A
#
# COMPACT_ATOMS: atom_id res chain seq x y z
N MET A 1 -5.49 -18.16 -13.82
CA MET A 1 -4.28 -18.81 -14.38
C MET A 1 -3.40 -19.23 -13.22
N SER A 2 -2.69 -20.34 -13.40
CA SER A 2 -2.33 -21.30 -12.37
C SER A 2 -1.20 -20.82 -11.43
N LEU A 3 -1.49 -20.77 -10.13
CA LEU A 3 -0.54 -20.49 -9.03
C LEU A 3 0.43 -21.67 -8.72
N LEU A 4 0.64 -22.60 -9.65
CA LEU A 4 1.30 -23.90 -9.37
C LEU A 4 2.72 -24.07 -9.90
N ASP A 5 3.28 -23.10 -10.61
CA ASP A 5 4.68 -23.11 -11.07
C ASP A 5 5.37 -21.81 -10.63
N ASN A 6 5.54 -21.61 -9.33
CA ASN A 6 6.40 -20.53 -8.83
C ASN A 6 7.82 -21.10 -8.66
N PRO A 7 8.77 -20.82 -9.56
CA PRO A 7 10.13 -21.34 -9.48
C PRO A 7 10.92 -20.73 -8.31
N PHE A 8 10.38 -19.73 -7.61
CA PHE A 8 10.95 -19.21 -6.38
C PHE A 8 10.50 -19.99 -5.13
N ALA A 9 9.46 -20.83 -5.19
CA ALA A 9 8.87 -21.48 -4.01
C ALA A 9 9.82 -22.48 -3.33
N GLY A 10 10.68 -22.00 -2.44
CA GLY A 10 11.56 -22.81 -1.60
C GLY A 10 10.84 -23.31 -0.34
N SER A 11 10.60 -24.63 -0.26
CA SER A 11 10.28 -25.51 0.90
C SER A 11 9.23 -25.11 1.96
N SER A 12 8.82 -23.85 2.06
CA SER A 12 7.77 -23.37 2.94
C SER A 12 6.75 -22.67 2.06
N GLY A 13 5.48 -23.11 2.11
CA GLY A 13 4.38 -22.66 1.26
C GLY A 13 3.95 -21.19 1.45
N ASN A 14 4.90 -20.29 1.68
CA ASN A 14 4.69 -18.86 1.79
C ASN A 14 4.81 -18.22 0.40
N LYS A 15 3.93 -17.26 0.10
CA LYS A 15 3.97 -16.53 -1.17
C LYS A 15 5.14 -15.55 -1.12
N ILE A 16 6.12 -15.75 -1.99
CA ILE A 16 7.30 -14.89 -2.09
C ILE A 16 6.89 -13.55 -2.69
N SER A 17 7.39 -12.46 -2.11
CA SER A 17 7.06 -11.11 -2.55
C SER A 17 7.84 -10.72 -3.82
N CYS A 18 7.33 -9.74 -4.57
CA CYS A 18 8.06 -9.18 -5.71
C CYS A 18 9.45 -8.64 -5.34
N LEU A 19 9.60 -8.13 -4.11
CA LEU A 19 10.88 -7.62 -3.62
C LEU A 19 11.89 -8.75 -3.41
N GLU A 20 11.46 -9.86 -2.83
CA GLU A 20 12.31 -11.03 -2.58
C GLU A 20 12.76 -11.68 -3.91
N MET A 21 11.86 -11.75 -4.91
CA MET A 21 12.22 -12.21 -6.25
C MET A 21 13.23 -11.27 -6.92
N LEU A 22 13.06 -9.95 -6.76
CA LEU A 22 14.00 -8.97 -7.30
C LEU A 22 15.38 -9.08 -6.63
N GLN A 23 15.42 -9.28 -5.31
CA GLN A 23 16.67 -9.47 -4.57
C GLN A 23 17.42 -10.70 -5.08
N ALA A 24 16.76 -11.86 -5.19
CA ALA A 24 17.38 -13.06 -5.75
C ALA A 24 17.94 -12.85 -7.18
N ILE A 25 17.30 -12.01 -8.00
CA ILE A 25 17.81 -11.64 -9.33
C ILE A 25 19.04 -10.73 -9.24
N LEU A 26 19.04 -9.77 -8.30
CA LEU A 26 20.15 -8.84 -8.09
C LEU A 26 21.39 -9.52 -7.48
N ASP A 27 21.16 -10.50 -6.59
CA ASP A 27 22.22 -11.30 -5.95
C ASP A 27 22.83 -12.34 -6.93
N GLY A 28 22.17 -12.58 -8.08
CA GLY A 28 22.62 -13.54 -9.09
C GLY A 28 22.26 -14.99 -8.78
N ASP A 29 21.51 -15.23 -7.71
CA ASP A 29 20.98 -16.54 -7.30
C ASP A 29 19.76 -16.98 -8.13
N ALA A 30 19.25 -16.13 -9.03
CA ALA A 30 18.10 -16.43 -9.87
C ALA A 30 18.45 -17.11 -11.21
N THR A 31 17.84 -18.25 -11.49
CA THR A 31 17.92 -18.96 -12.77
C THR A 31 17.21 -18.21 -13.90
N GLU A 32 17.50 -18.57 -15.15
CA GLU A 32 16.82 -17.97 -16.32
C GLU A 32 15.30 -18.17 -16.27
N GLU A 33 14.83 -19.32 -15.78
CA GLU A 33 13.41 -19.62 -15.58
C GLU A 33 12.79 -18.71 -14.53
N GLN A 34 13.49 -18.46 -13.41
CA GLN A 34 13.07 -17.53 -12.36
C GLN A 34 12.99 -16.08 -12.87
N GLN A 35 13.96 -15.66 -13.69
CA GLN A 35 13.94 -14.33 -14.31
C GLN A 35 12.78 -14.17 -15.30
N GLN A 36 12.48 -15.21 -16.09
CA GLN A 36 11.33 -15.18 -17.01
C GLN A 36 10.00 -15.15 -16.25
N TYR A 37 9.89 -15.91 -15.16
CA TYR A 37 8.72 -15.88 -14.29
C TYR A 37 8.51 -14.48 -13.69
N PHE A 38 9.56 -13.88 -13.12
CA PHE A 38 9.49 -12.54 -12.53
C PHE A 38 9.04 -11.49 -13.56
N ARG A 39 9.56 -11.53 -14.79
CA ARG A 39 9.14 -10.63 -15.87
C ARG A 39 7.66 -10.75 -16.20
N LYS A 40 7.12 -11.97 -16.30
CA LYS A 40 5.68 -12.20 -16.51
C LYS A 40 4.84 -11.76 -15.31
N HIS A 41 5.30 -12.09 -14.10
CA HIS A 41 4.62 -11.73 -12.86
C HIS A 41 4.55 -10.21 -12.66
N MET A 42 5.60 -9.46 -13.03
CA MET A 42 5.58 -7.99 -12.96
C MET A 42 4.54 -7.37 -13.88
N ASP A 43 4.30 -7.93 -15.06
CA ASP A 43 3.26 -7.45 -16.00
C ASP A 43 1.85 -7.60 -15.39
N GLU A 44 1.61 -8.71 -14.68
CA GLU A 44 0.37 -8.94 -13.93
C GLU A 44 0.30 -8.15 -12.62
N CYS A 45 1.42 -7.81 -12.00
CA CYS A 45 1.48 -7.09 -10.72
C CYS A 45 1.46 -5.56 -10.89
N LEU A 46 1.93 -5.02 -12.02
CA LEU A 46 1.87 -3.58 -12.34
C LEU A 46 0.45 -2.96 -12.23
N PRO A 47 -0.63 -3.61 -12.73
CA PRO A 47 -1.98 -3.10 -12.52
C PRO A 47 -2.39 -3.12 -11.05
N CYS A 48 -1.94 -4.12 -10.27
CA CYS A 48 -2.15 -4.16 -8.82
C CYS A 48 -1.42 -3.01 -8.10
N TYR A 49 -0.19 -2.69 -8.52
CA TYR A 49 0.57 -1.55 -7.98
C TYR A 49 -0.11 -0.21 -8.30
N LYS A 50 -0.55 0.00 -9.55
CA LYS A 50 -1.30 1.21 -9.94
C LYS A 50 -2.61 1.38 -9.17
N ALA A 51 -3.35 0.29 -8.98
CA ALA A 51 -4.57 0.33 -8.17
C ALA A 51 -4.27 0.64 -6.69
N HIS A 52 -3.17 0.11 -6.15
CA HIS A 52 -2.73 0.40 -4.79
C HIS A 52 -2.24 1.85 -4.61
N GLU A 53 -1.56 2.43 -5.60
CA GLU A 53 -1.15 3.83 -5.57
C GLU A 53 -2.37 4.76 -5.53
N LEU A 54 -3.40 4.47 -6.33
CA LEU A 54 -4.67 5.19 -6.29
C LEU A 54 -5.36 5.04 -4.93
N ASP A 55 -5.43 3.82 -4.38
CA ASP A 55 -6.00 3.56 -3.05
C ASP A 55 -5.24 4.31 -1.93
N MET A 56 -3.90 4.37 -2.01
CA MET A 56 -3.08 5.15 -1.08
C MET A 56 -3.33 6.66 -1.19
N GLN A 57 -3.42 7.19 -2.42
CA GLN A 57 -3.73 8.60 -2.64
C GLN A 57 -5.13 8.95 -2.12
N ILE A 58 -6.12 8.08 -2.32
CA ILE A 58 -7.48 8.24 -1.78
C ILE A 58 -7.43 8.22 -0.24
N LYS A 59 -6.72 7.26 0.38
CA LYS A 59 -6.54 7.20 1.84
C LYS A 59 -5.85 8.45 2.39
N GLN A 60 -4.87 9.00 1.68
CA GLN A 60 -4.16 10.21 2.10
C GLN A 60 -5.03 11.45 1.96
N LEU A 61 -5.83 11.56 0.89
CA LEU A 61 -6.82 12.61 0.70
C LEU A 61 -7.90 12.56 1.80
N LEU A 62 -8.44 11.38 2.09
CA LEU A 62 -9.40 11.18 3.18
C LEU A 62 -8.80 11.54 4.55
N LYS A 63 -7.55 11.18 4.82
CA LYS A 63 -6.86 11.64 6.04
C LYS A 63 -6.73 13.17 6.09
N THR A 64 -6.35 13.79 4.98
CA THR A 64 -6.08 15.24 4.96
C THR A 64 -7.37 16.08 5.01
N LYS A 65 -8.48 15.58 4.45
CA LYS A 65 -9.72 16.35 4.28
C LYS A 65 -10.84 15.91 5.21
N CYS A 66 -10.86 14.66 5.64
CA CYS A 66 -11.93 14.09 6.47
C CYS A 66 -11.48 13.77 7.91
N SER A 67 -10.18 13.73 8.22
CA SER A 67 -9.73 13.74 9.63
C SER A 67 -9.74 15.19 10.10
N GLY A 68 -10.88 15.61 10.63
CA GLY A 68 -11.17 17.01 10.98
C GLY A 68 -9.97 17.74 11.55
N ASN A 69 -9.58 18.83 10.89
CA ASN A 69 -8.63 19.78 11.44
C ASN A 69 -9.07 20.09 12.89
N PRO A 70 -8.14 20.12 13.86
CA PRO A 70 -8.48 20.49 15.23
C PRO A 70 -9.22 21.82 15.16
N VAL A 71 -10.46 21.85 15.67
CA VAL A 71 -11.25 23.08 15.70
C VAL A 71 -10.42 24.11 16.49
N PRO A 72 -10.13 25.29 15.92
CA PRO A 72 -9.27 26.27 16.57
C PRO A 72 -9.84 26.60 17.95
N ALA A 73 -8.98 26.57 18.97
CA ALA A 73 -9.37 26.71 20.38
C ALA A 73 -10.14 28.01 20.63
N ASP A 74 -9.79 29.09 19.91
CA ASP A 74 -10.51 30.36 19.92
C ASP A 74 -12.00 30.21 19.55
N LEU A 75 -12.30 29.43 18.52
CA LEU A 75 -13.67 29.17 18.08
C LEU A 75 -14.45 28.38 19.14
N VAL A 76 -13.80 27.40 19.78
CA VAL A 76 -14.38 26.59 20.87
C VAL A 76 -14.67 27.47 22.09
N GLU A 77 -13.75 28.33 22.48
CA GLU A 77 -13.94 29.29 23.59
C GLU A 77 -15.08 30.26 23.29
N LYS A 78 -15.15 30.78 22.06
CA LYS A 78 -16.18 31.73 21.64
C LYS A 78 -17.58 31.11 21.68
N ILE A 79 -17.71 29.86 21.21
CA ILE A 79 -18.96 29.10 21.30
C ILE A 79 -19.33 28.82 22.77
N LYS A 80 -18.38 28.37 23.60
CA LYS A 80 -18.62 28.13 25.04
C LYS A 80 -19.11 29.39 25.77
N ARG A 81 -18.51 30.55 25.50
CA ARG A 81 -18.95 31.83 26.09
C ARG A 81 -20.36 32.21 25.63
N GLN A 82 -20.68 32.04 24.35
CA GLN A 82 -22.02 32.32 23.84
C GLN A 82 -23.09 31.42 24.46
N VAL A 83 -22.82 30.12 24.59
CA VAL A 83 -23.77 29.16 25.22
C VAL A 83 -23.99 29.48 26.70
N ASN A 84 -22.92 29.76 27.46
CA ASN A 84 -23.04 30.13 28.87
C ASN A 84 -23.68 31.51 29.10
N SER A 85 -23.72 32.37 28.09
CA SER A 85 -24.37 33.69 28.17
C SER A 85 -25.88 33.63 27.94
N ILE A 86 -26.41 32.47 27.52
CA ILE A 86 -27.84 32.26 27.20
C ILE A 86 -28.54 31.40 28.29
N SER A 87 -27.79 30.96 29.32
CA SER A 87 -28.34 30.28 30.52
C SER A 87 -28.59 31.24 31.67
#